data_AF-A0A7X6I9M5-F1
#
_entry.id   AF-A0A7X6I9M5-F1
#
_cell.length_a   1.000
_cell.length_b   1.000
_cell.length_c   1.000
_cell.angle_alpha   90.00
_cell.angle_beta   90.00
_cell.angle_gamma   90.00
#
_symmetry.space_group_name_H-M   'P 1'
#
loop_
_entity.id
_entity.type
_entity.pdbx_description
1 polymer ?
#
loop_
_entity_poly.entity_id
_entity_poly.type
_entity_poly.pdbx_seq_one_letter_code
_entity_poly.pdbx_strand_id
1 'polypeptide(L)'
;MLDRDLTRKEEETARRLLSYLLRHPEARDTLEGMTRWWLLEEEIHERLVEISQGLSSLVKQGLILEEHRGASLPLYRLNPDKKDEVKALVERLFPLRREV
;
A
#
# COMPACT_ATOMS: atom_id res chain seq x y z
N MET A 1 -4.16 21.24 18.56
CA MET A 1 -4.79 21.81 17.35
C MET A 1 -3.66 22.45 16.58
N LEU A 2 -3.26 21.89 15.43
CA LEU A 2 -2.25 22.52 14.57
C LEU A 2 -2.79 23.90 14.15
N ASP A 3 -1.92 24.91 14.04
CA ASP A 3 -2.30 26.30 13.79
C ASP A 3 -3.28 26.44 12.61
N ARG A 4 -4.22 27.39 12.73
CA ARG A 4 -5.37 27.56 11.81
C ARG A 4 -5.03 28.04 10.39
N ASP A 5 -3.75 28.09 10.02
CA ASP A 5 -3.28 28.61 8.73
C ASP A 5 -2.58 27.56 7.85
N LEU A 6 -2.58 26.28 8.23
CA LEU A 6 -2.07 25.23 7.33
C LEU A 6 -3.05 24.98 6.18
N THR A 7 -2.52 24.95 4.96
CA THR A 7 -3.24 24.44 3.81
C THR A 7 -3.52 22.94 4.00
N ARG A 8 -4.57 22.42 3.34
CA ARG A 8 -4.90 20.97 3.36
C ARG A 8 -3.70 20.08 3.01
N LYS A 9 -2.80 20.56 2.14
CA LYS A 9 -1.61 19.82 1.74
C LYS A 9 -0.56 19.78 2.86
N GLU A 10 -0.41 20.87 3.60
CA GLU A 10 0.50 20.94 4.74
C GLU A 10 -0.03 20.13 5.92
N GLU A 11 -1.35 20.14 6.18
CA GLU A 11 -1.97 19.26 7.18
C GLU A 11 -1.71 17.79 6.88
N GLU A 12 -1.90 17.36 5.63
CA GLU A 12 -1.62 15.99 5.21
C GLU A 12 -0.14 15.62 5.35
N THR A 13 0.75 16.56 5.00
CA THR A 13 2.20 16.36 5.18
C THR A 13 2.57 16.24 6.64
N ALA A 14 2.02 17.11 7.50
CA ALA A 14 2.23 17.06 8.94
C ALA A 14 1.70 15.75 9.56
N ARG A 15 0.51 15.29 9.12
CA ARG A 15 -0.07 14.01 9.53
C ARG A 15 0.88 12.85 9.23
N ARG A 16 1.44 12.81 8.01
CA ARG A 16 2.38 11.75 7.59
C ARG A 16 3.70 11.80 8.37
N LEU A 17 4.28 13.00 8.58
CA LEU A 17 5.49 13.16 9.38
C LEU A 17 5.29 12.73 10.84
N LEU A 18 4.17 13.11 11.46
CA LEU A 18 3.84 12.72 12.82
C LEU A 18 3.57 11.21 12.94
N SER A 19 2.87 10.62 11.96
CA SER A 19 2.67 9.17 11.87
C SER A 19 3.99 8.42 11.87
N TYR A 20 4.94 8.87 11.04
CA TYR A 20 6.28 8.28 10.98
C TYR A 20 7.03 8.39 12.32
N LEU A 21 7.09 9.58 12.91
CA LEU A 21 7.79 9.82 14.18
C LEU A 21 7.19 9.03 15.35
N LEU A 22 5.86 8.80 15.36
CA LEU A 22 5.23 7.95 16.36
C LEU A 22 5.65 6.48 16.22
N ARG A 23 5.92 6.02 15.00
CA ARG A 23 6.43 4.66 14.72
C ARG A 23 7.94 4.54 14.97
N HIS A 24 8.67 5.64 14.84
CA HIS A 24 10.13 5.72 15.03
C HIS A 24 10.52 6.88 15.97
N PRO A 25 10.25 6.81 17.29
CA PRO A 25 10.46 7.92 18.23
C PRO A 25 11.90 8.42 18.34
N GLU A 26 12.87 7.56 18.03
CA GLU A 26 14.29 7.85 18.01
C GLU A 26 14.78 8.51 16.71
N ALA A 27 13.95 8.58 15.67
CA ALA A 27 14.32 9.11 14.37
C ALA A 27 14.68 10.60 14.47
N ARG A 28 15.85 10.95 13.92
CA ARG A 28 16.36 12.33 13.83
C ARG A 28 17.06 12.49 12.51
N ASP A 29 16.67 13.50 11.75
CA ASP A 29 17.26 13.79 10.45
C ASP A 29 17.14 15.29 10.15
N THR A 30 17.78 15.72 9.08
CA THR A 30 17.59 17.03 8.43
C THR A 30 16.28 17.07 7.66
N LEU A 31 15.75 18.27 7.37
CA LEU A 31 14.54 18.43 6.54
C LEU A 31 14.65 17.68 5.20
N GLU A 32 15.83 17.68 4.58
CA GLU A 32 16.08 16.95 3.33
C GLU A 32 15.95 15.44 3.53
N GLY A 33 16.53 14.89 4.60
CA GLY A 33 16.42 13.48 4.95
C GLY A 33 14.99 13.06 5.29
N MET A 34 14.27 13.89 6.06
CA MET A 34 12.85 13.66 6.37
C MET A 34 11.98 13.62 5.10
N THR A 35 12.20 14.57 4.18
CA THR A 35 11.41 14.66 2.95
C THR A 35 11.70 13.49 2.01
N ARG A 36 12.97 13.07 1.94
CA ARG A 36 13.42 12.04 1.00
C ARG A 36 13.11 10.63 1.46
N TRP A 37 13.34 10.33 2.74
CA TRP A 37 13.28 8.96 3.26
C TRP A 37 12.02 8.71 4.08
N TRP A 38 11.68 9.57 5.03
CA TRP A 38 10.58 9.30 5.96
C TRP A 38 9.22 9.34 5.25
N LEU A 39 9.01 10.33 4.39
CA LEU A 39 7.75 10.43 3.64
C LEU A 39 7.61 9.29 2.62
N LEU A 40 8.71 8.87 1.99
CA LEU A 40 8.72 7.73 1.07
C LEU A 40 8.43 6.43 1.82
N GLU A 41 9.02 6.24 3.01
CA GLU A 41 8.79 5.07 3.85
C GLU A 41 7.36 5.05 4.41
N GLU A 42 6.80 6.20 4.80
CA GLU A 42 5.38 6.32 5.15
C GLU A 42 4.49 5.92 3.97
N GLU A 43 4.82 6.37 2.76
CA GLU A 43 4.06 6.01 1.55
C GLU A 43 4.11 4.51 1.27
N ILE A 44 5.29 3.91 1.40
CA ILE A 44 5.47 2.47 1.25
C ILE A 44 4.66 1.74 2.32
N HIS A 45 4.68 2.23 3.57
CA HIS A 45 3.92 1.63 4.66
C HIS A 45 2.40 1.68 4.39
N GLU A 46 1.86 2.84 4.05
CA GLU A 46 0.43 3.00 3.69
C GLU A 46 0.06 2.07 2.53
N ARG A 47 0.86 2.04 1.46
CA ARG A 47 0.64 1.14 0.31
C ARG A 47 0.75 -0.35 0.68
N LEU A 48 1.66 -0.72 1.56
CA LEU A 48 1.80 -2.10 2.03
C LEU A 48 0.55 -2.55 2.79
N VAL A 49 -0.03 -1.67 3.62
CA VAL A 49 -1.30 -1.95 4.31
C VAL A 49 -2.42 -2.18 3.30
N GLU A 50 -2.59 -1.28 2.33
CA GLU A 50 -3.60 -1.43 1.27
C GLU A 50 -3.42 -2.71 0.44
N ILE A 51 -2.18 -2.99 0.01
CA ILE A 51 -1.85 -4.21 -0.73
C ILE A 51 -2.12 -5.45 0.12
N SER A 52 -1.77 -5.45 1.40
CA SER A 52 -2.02 -6.59 2.30
C SER A 52 -3.50 -6.89 2.46
N GLN A 53 -4.34 -5.85 2.55
CA GLN A 53 -5.79 -5.99 2.62
C GLN A 53 -6.36 -6.54 1.31
N GLY A 54 -5.88 -6.03 0.17
CA GLY A 54 -6.22 -6.54 -1.16
C GLY A 54 -5.84 -8.00 -1.33
N LEU A 55 -4.59 -8.37 -1.00
CA LEU A 55 -4.11 -9.74 -1.03
C LEU A 55 -4.96 -10.66 -0.15
N SER A 56 -5.23 -10.27 1.10
CA SER A 56 -6.07 -11.05 2.01
C SER A 56 -7.46 -11.31 1.42
N SER A 57 -8.06 -10.31 0.78
CA SER A 57 -9.35 -10.46 0.11
C SER A 57 -9.30 -11.42 -1.08
N LEU A 58 -8.26 -11.33 -1.90
CA LEU A 58 -8.07 -12.20 -3.07
C LEU A 58 -7.78 -13.65 -2.66
N VAL A 59 -7.01 -13.87 -1.58
CA VAL A 59 -6.77 -15.20 -0.99
C VAL A 59 -8.08 -15.80 -0.47
N LYS A 60 -8.88 -15.02 0.28
CA LYS A 60 -10.19 -15.46 0.80
C LYS A 60 -11.16 -15.88 -0.31
N GLN A 61 -11.09 -15.21 -1.47
CA GLN A 61 -11.89 -15.55 -2.65
C GLN A 61 -11.30 -16.71 -3.47
N GLY A 62 -10.11 -17.21 -3.11
CA GLY A 62 -9.42 -18.28 -3.81
C GLY A 62 -8.89 -17.88 -5.19
N LEU A 63 -8.88 -16.59 -5.53
CA LEU A 63 -8.38 -16.07 -6.81
C LEU A 63 -6.85 -16.12 -6.87
N ILE A 64 -6.22 -15.93 -5.71
CA ILE A 64 -4.78 -16.15 -5.52
C ILE A 64 -4.58 -17.17 -4.40
N LEU A 65 -3.44 -17.84 -4.42
CA LEU A 65 -2.99 -18.79 -3.42
C LEU A 65 -1.82 -18.21 -2.65
N GLU A 66 -1.87 -18.36 -1.33
CA GLU A 66 -0.77 -18.08 -0.42
C GLU A 66 -0.02 -19.39 -0.12
N GLU A 67 1.29 -19.41 -0.37
CA GLU A 67 2.16 -20.56 -0.14
C GLU A 67 3.21 -20.23 0.93
N HIS A 68 3.23 -21.02 1.99
CA HIS A 68 4.26 -20.94 3.02
C HIS A 68 5.34 -22.01 2.77
N ARG A 69 6.60 -21.60 2.60
CA ARG A 69 7.74 -22.53 2.49
C ARG A 69 8.62 -22.43 3.74
N GLY A 70 8.28 -23.21 4.76
CA GLY A 70 9.02 -23.23 6.02
C GLY A 70 8.96 -21.86 6.72
N ALA A 71 10.12 -21.35 7.13
CA ALA A 71 10.25 -20.06 7.81
C ALA A 71 10.34 -18.85 6.85
N SER A 72 10.15 -19.03 5.53
CA SER A 72 10.17 -17.93 4.58
C SER A 72 8.91 -17.07 4.67
N LEU A 73 9.01 -15.83 4.18
CA LEU A 73 7.84 -15.01 3.91
C LEU A 73 6.87 -15.75 2.96
N PRO A 74 5.55 -15.54 3.11
CA PRO A 74 4.55 -16.15 2.24
C PRO A 74 4.75 -15.71 0.79
N LEU A 75 4.60 -16.64 -0.14
CA LEU A 75 4.58 -16.38 -1.58
C LEU A 75 3.14 -16.36 -2.07
N TYR A 76 2.81 -15.40 -2.92
CA TYR A 76 1.46 -15.29 -3.49
C TYR A 76 1.52 -15.58 -4.98
N ARG A 77 0.61 -16.42 -5.48
CA ARG A 77 0.47 -16.70 -6.92
C ARG A 77 -0.98 -16.77 -7.35
N LEU A 78 -1.23 -16.57 -8.64
CA LEU A 78 -2.56 -16.81 -9.22
C LEU A 78 -3.00 -18.26 -8.97
N ASN A 79 -4.27 -18.46 -8.62
CA ASN A 79 -4.85 -19.79 -8.61
C ASN A 79 -5.09 -20.25 -10.07
N PRO A 80 -4.42 -21.31 -10.55
CA PRO A 80 -4.58 -21.77 -11.93
C PRO A 80 -6.02 -22.16 -12.27
N ASP A 81 -6.76 -22.70 -11.30
CA ASP A 81 -8.16 -23.13 -11.49
C ASP A 81 -9.12 -21.95 -11.63
N LYS A 82 -8.68 -20.74 -11.26
CA LYS A 82 -9.46 -19.50 -11.31
C LYS A 82 -8.97 -18.53 -12.38
N LYS A 83 -8.05 -18.96 -13.25
CA LYS A 83 -7.41 -18.09 -14.24
C LYS A 83 -8.42 -17.37 -15.15
N ASP A 84 -9.43 -18.09 -15.66
CA ASP A 84 -10.44 -17.51 -16.55
C ASP A 84 -11.37 -16.54 -15.81
N GLU A 85 -11.73 -16.85 -14.56
CA GLU A 85 -12.51 -15.97 -13.69
C GLU A 85 -11.74 -14.67 -13.39
N VAL A 86 -10.46 -14.77 -13.05
CA VAL A 86 -9.59 -13.61 -12.81
C VAL A 86 -9.45 -12.77 -14.06
N LYS A 87 -9.30 -13.39 -15.24
CA LYS A 87 -9.23 -12.67 -16.52
C LYS A 87 -10.51 -11.85 -16.76
N ALA A 88 -11.68 -12.47 -16.63
CA ALA A 88 -12.96 -11.79 -16.78
C ALA A 88 -13.14 -10.64 -15.76
N LEU A 89 -12.66 -10.84 -14.53
CA LEU A 89 -12.69 -9.81 -13.49
C LEU A 89 -11.81 -8.61 -13.86
N VAL A 90 -10.59 -8.84 -14.35
CA VAL A 90 -9.68 -7.77 -14.79
C VAL A 90 -10.27 -6.99 -15.96
N GLU A 91 -10.83 -7.68 -16.96
CA GLU A 91 -11.47 -7.04 -18.11
C GLU A 91 -12.67 -6.17 -17.70
N ARG A 92 -13.40 -6.58 -16.65
CA ARG A 92 -14.53 -5.82 -16.10
C ARG A 92 -14.11 -4.61 -15.27
N LEU A 93 -13.05 -4.75 -14.46
CA LEU A 93 -12.57 -3.69 -13.55
C LEU A 93 -11.75 -2.63 -14.28
N PHE A 94 -11.02 -3.03 -15.32
CA PHE A 94 -10.23 -2.16 -16.17
C PHE A 94 -10.66 -2.38 -17.63
N PRO A 95 -11.88 -1.95 -18.00
CA PRO A 95 -12.28 -2.01 -19.39
C PRO A 95 -11.25 -1.21 -20.18
N LEU A 96 -10.58 -1.88 -21.12
CA LEU A 96 -9.61 -1.25 -22.02
C LEU A 96 -10.21 0.08 -22.45
N ARG A 97 -9.55 1.20 -22.11
CA ARG A 97 -9.98 2.49 -22.62
C ARG A 97 -9.99 2.34 -24.13
N ARG A 98 -11.19 2.31 -24.73
CA ARG A 98 -11.33 2.48 -26.16
C ARG A 98 -10.80 3.88 -26.45
N GLU A 99 -9.56 3.94 -26.90
CA GLU A 99 -9.03 5.12 -27.55
C GLU A 99 -9.99 5.45 -28.70
N VAL A 100 -10.57 6.65 -28.64
CA VAL A 100 -11.34 7.28 -29.71
C VAL A 100 -10.42 8.29 -30.38
#